data_AF-A0A7W0CNU0-F1
#
_entry.id   AF-A0A7W0CNU0-F1
#
_cell.length_a   1.000
_cell.length_b   1.000
_cell.length_c   1.000
_cell.angle_alpha   90.00
_cell.angle_beta   90.00
_cell.angle_gamma   90.00
#
_symmetry.space_group_name_H-M   'P 1'
#
loop_
_entity.id
_entity.type
_entity.pdbx_description
1 polymer ?
#
loop_
_entity_poly.entity_id
_entity_poly.type
_entity_poly.pdbx_seq_one_letter_code
_entity_poly.pdbx_strand_id
1 'polypeptide(L)'
;MAVRGEWPEDAGAHPRVLVEQACRVYGEARVAAWCADLLVLAVGYDDPGEPPLVWIGGAPAVDGLGVGWKEHWPRVWGARGLLYAWTPAAAPAVVRGLEDTSWRVREMCAKVARLRELGEAADVLAGLVGDEVPRVRAAALRALGVTGEGEHAPVVRGALDDREASVRQAADKALGQLRVRLDRDL
;
A
#
# COMPACT_ATOMS: atom_id res chain seq x y z
N MET A 1 -18.02 -10.90 -27.95
CA MET A 1 -19.01 -11.34 -26.94
C MET A 1 -18.25 -11.55 -25.65
N ALA A 2 -18.38 -10.63 -24.68
CA ALA A 2 -17.70 -10.75 -23.39
C ALA A 2 -18.19 -12.02 -22.68
N VAL A 3 -17.25 -12.84 -22.22
CA VAL A 3 -17.54 -14.07 -21.48
C VAL A 3 -18.16 -13.66 -20.15
N ARG A 4 -19.39 -14.12 -19.88
CA ARG A 4 -20.03 -13.97 -18.57
C ARG A 4 -19.16 -14.69 -17.52
N GLY A 5 -18.32 -13.95 -16.80
CA GLY A 5 -17.45 -14.50 -15.75
C GLY A 5 -16.17 -13.70 -15.46
N GLU A 6 -15.78 -12.75 -16.32
CA GLU A 6 -14.51 -12.03 -16.18
C GLU A 6 -14.58 -10.72 -15.37
N TRP A 7 -15.78 -10.27 -15.00
CA TRP A 7 -16.01 -8.95 -14.37
C TRP A 7 -16.77 -9.08 -13.04
N PRO A 8 -16.55 -8.15 -12.09
CA PRO A 8 -17.29 -8.11 -10.83
C PRO A 8 -18.78 -7.84 -11.07
N GLU A 9 -19.60 -8.30 -10.13
CA GLU A 9 -21.06 -8.10 -10.15
C GLU A 9 -21.43 -6.61 -10.14
N ASP A 10 -20.65 -5.80 -9.41
CA ASP A 10 -20.78 -4.35 -9.34
C ASP A 10 -19.38 -3.70 -9.28
N ALA A 11 -18.96 -3.04 -10.36
CA ALA A 11 -17.67 -2.33 -10.42
C ALA A 11 -17.61 -1.08 -9.52
N GLY A 12 -18.77 -0.58 -9.04
CA GLY A 12 -18.87 0.52 -8.08
C GLY A 12 -18.72 0.07 -6.63
N ALA A 13 -18.62 -1.24 -6.36
CA ALA A 13 -18.46 -1.76 -5.02
C ALA A 13 -17.17 -1.29 -4.35
N HIS A 14 -17.15 -1.34 -3.02
CA HIS A 14 -15.96 -0.99 -2.24
C HIS A 14 -14.75 -1.86 -2.68
N PRO A 15 -13.52 -1.31 -2.81
CA PRO A 15 -12.36 -2.07 -3.32
C PRO A 15 -12.10 -3.40 -2.63
N ARG A 16 -12.35 -3.48 -1.32
CA ARG A 16 -12.32 -4.73 -0.56
C ARG A 16 -13.20 -5.82 -1.17
N VAL A 17 -14.45 -5.49 -1.49
CA VAL A 17 -15.43 -6.43 -2.04
C VAL A 17 -14.95 -6.94 -3.40
N LEU A 18 -14.46 -6.03 -4.25
CA LEU A 18 -13.92 -6.38 -5.57
C LEU A 18 -12.74 -7.36 -5.47
N VAL A 19 -11.78 -7.07 -4.58
CA VAL A 19 -10.61 -7.93 -4.38
C VAL A 19 -11.00 -9.27 -3.77
N GLU A 20 -11.92 -9.28 -2.80
CA GLU A 20 -12.43 -10.53 -2.22
C GLU A 20 -13.19 -11.39 -3.24
N GLN A 21 -13.95 -10.78 -4.15
CA GLN A 21 -14.56 -11.49 -5.27
C GLN A 21 -13.50 -12.03 -6.23
N ALA A 22 -12.48 -11.23 -6.57
CA ALA A 22 -11.36 -11.68 -7.39
C ALA A 22 -10.63 -12.88 -6.77
N CYS A 23 -10.41 -12.87 -5.45
CA CYS A 23 -9.82 -14.01 -4.74
C CYS A 23 -10.67 -15.28 -4.84
N ARG A 24 -12.01 -15.18 -4.87
CA ARG A 24 -12.89 -16.34 -5.07
C ARG A 24 -12.80 -16.90 -6.49
N VAL A 25 -12.57 -16.04 -7.48
CA VAL A 25 -12.49 -16.43 -8.90
C VAL A 25 -11.11 -16.99 -9.25
N TYR A 26 -10.04 -16.30 -8.84
CA TYR A 26 -8.66 -16.58 -9.29
C TYR A 26 -7.78 -17.23 -8.21
N GLY A 27 -8.23 -17.25 -6.96
CA GLY A 27 -7.44 -17.66 -5.80
C GLY A 27 -6.61 -16.52 -5.21
N GLU A 28 -6.55 -16.44 -3.88
CA GLU A 28 -5.87 -15.35 -3.16
C GLU A 28 -4.38 -15.22 -3.53
N ALA A 29 -3.65 -16.34 -3.61
CA ALA A 29 -2.23 -16.31 -3.95
C ALA A 29 -1.96 -15.71 -5.34
N ARG A 30 -2.82 -16.01 -6.32
CA ARG A 30 -2.73 -15.46 -7.68
C ARG A 30 -3.03 -13.97 -7.70
N VAL A 31 -4.07 -13.54 -6.99
CA VAL A 31 -4.46 -12.12 -6.88
C VAL A 31 -3.37 -11.31 -6.16
N ALA A 32 -2.78 -11.85 -5.09
CA ALA A 32 -1.68 -11.22 -4.39
C ALA A 32 -0.43 -11.07 -5.28
N ALA A 33 -0.06 -12.13 -6.01
CA ALA A 33 1.05 -12.08 -6.97
C ALA A 33 0.81 -11.03 -8.06
N TRP A 34 -0.37 -11.02 -8.66
CA TRP A 34 -0.77 -10.02 -9.65
C TRP A 34 -0.68 -8.59 -9.11
N CYS A 35 -1.19 -8.35 -7.90
CA CYS A 35 -1.13 -7.04 -7.25
C CYS A 35 0.32 -6.58 -7.01
N ALA A 36 1.20 -7.51 -6.61
CA ALA A 36 2.62 -7.25 -6.42
C ALA A 36 3.32 -6.94 -7.75
N ASP A 37 3.04 -7.72 -8.80
CA ASP A 37 3.63 -7.54 -10.13
C ASP A 37 3.20 -6.20 -10.77
N LEU A 38 1.93 -5.82 -10.63
CA LEU A 38 1.44 -4.51 -11.05
C LEU A 38 2.13 -3.37 -10.32
N LEU A 39 2.33 -3.52 -9.01
CA LEU A 39 2.98 -2.51 -8.16
C LEU A 39 4.41 -2.22 -8.64
N VAL A 40 5.16 -3.24 -9.05
CA VAL A 40 6.56 -3.09 -9.48
C VAL A 40 6.76 -3.03 -10.99
N LEU A 41 5.67 -2.95 -11.76
CA LEU A 41 5.68 -2.94 -13.24
C LEU A 41 6.28 -4.21 -13.86
N ALA A 42 6.12 -5.36 -13.21
CA ALA A 42 6.54 -6.65 -13.76
C ALA A 42 5.56 -7.18 -14.82
N VAL A 43 4.29 -6.74 -14.77
CA VAL A 43 3.27 -7.02 -15.78
C VAL A 43 2.67 -5.74 -16.35
N GLY A 44 2.21 -5.80 -17.60
CA GLY A 44 1.47 -4.72 -18.25
C GLY A 44 0.07 -4.56 -17.66
N TYR A 45 -0.49 -3.35 -17.79
CA TYR A 45 -1.84 -3.03 -17.31
C TYR A 45 -2.96 -3.62 -18.17
N ASP A 46 -2.62 -3.93 -19.42
CA ASP A 46 -3.45 -4.50 -20.47
C ASP A 46 -3.03 -5.94 -20.82
N ASP A 47 -2.21 -6.59 -19.97
CA ASP A 47 -1.76 -7.96 -20.18
C ASP A 47 -2.97 -8.93 -20.17
N PRO A 48 -3.27 -9.61 -21.30
CA PRO A 48 -4.42 -10.50 -21.39
C PRO A 48 -4.25 -11.79 -20.56
N GLY A 49 -3.05 -12.09 -20.06
CA GLY A 49 -2.78 -13.18 -19.11
C GLY A 49 -3.11 -12.84 -17.66
N GLU A 50 -3.38 -11.55 -17.37
CA GLU A 50 -3.72 -11.05 -16.05
C GLU A 50 -5.23 -10.83 -15.87
N PRO A 51 -5.74 -10.88 -14.63
CA PRO A 51 -7.13 -10.53 -14.36
C PRO A 51 -7.45 -9.10 -14.82
N PRO A 52 -8.69 -8.80 -15.25
CA PRO A 52 -9.09 -7.45 -15.60
C PRO A 52 -8.90 -6.45 -14.46
N LEU A 53 -8.28 -5.28 -14.72
CA LEU A 53 -8.00 -4.26 -13.70
C LEU A 53 -9.23 -3.80 -12.90
N VAL A 54 -10.44 -3.96 -13.44
CA VAL A 54 -11.70 -3.67 -12.72
C VAL A 54 -11.79 -4.41 -11.36
N TRP A 55 -11.17 -5.58 -11.22
CA TRP A 55 -11.13 -6.34 -9.96
C TRP A 55 -10.41 -5.64 -8.80
N ILE A 56 -9.49 -4.72 -9.10
CA ILE A 56 -8.71 -3.98 -8.09
C ILE A 56 -8.90 -2.46 -8.18
N GLY A 57 -9.28 -1.98 -9.37
CA GLY A 57 -9.47 -0.57 -9.70
C GLY A 57 -10.92 -0.09 -9.65
N GLY A 58 -11.90 -0.99 -9.82
CA GLY A 58 -13.33 -0.66 -9.87
C GLY A 58 -13.72 0.16 -11.10
N ALA A 59 -14.84 0.90 -11.01
CA ALA A 59 -15.35 1.75 -12.10
C ALA A 59 -14.29 2.66 -12.76
N PRO A 60 -13.34 3.29 -12.03
CA PRO A 60 -12.24 4.04 -12.66
C PRO A 60 -11.36 3.23 -13.61
N ALA A 61 -11.23 1.91 -13.42
CA ALA A 61 -10.50 1.04 -14.34
C ALA A 61 -11.31 0.70 -15.61
N VAL A 62 -12.64 0.81 -15.54
CA VAL A 62 -13.56 0.64 -16.66
C VAL A 62 -13.61 1.90 -17.51
N ASP A 63 -13.74 3.06 -16.85
CA ASP A 63 -14.05 4.34 -17.51
C ASP A 63 -12.83 5.04 -18.13
N GLY A 64 -11.63 4.66 -17.72
CA GLY A 64 -10.41 5.25 -18.25
C GLY A 64 -9.70 4.31 -19.23
N LEU A 65 -8.46 3.83 -19.09
CA LEU A 65 -7.62 3.39 -20.23
C LEU A 65 -7.68 4.29 -21.50
N GLY A 66 -8.04 5.56 -21.36
CA GLY A 66 -8.13 6.57 -22.42
C GLY A 66 -7.03 7.64 -22.33
N VAL A 67 -7.06 8.64 -23.21
CA VAL A 67 -6.04 9.69 -23.33
C VAL A 67 -5.94 10.55 -22.06
N GLY A 68 -4.75 10.67 -21.46
CA GLY A 68 -4.48 11.54 -20.30
C GLY A 68 -4.30 10.85 -18.94
N TRP A 69 -4.03 9.54 -18.93
CA TRP A 69 -3.87 8.76 -17.71
C TRP A 69 -2.62 9.11 -16.89
N LYS A 70 -2.76 9.00 -15.56
CA LYS A 70 -1.61 9.03 -14.65
C LYS A 70 -1.16 7.58 -14.42
N GLU A 71 -0.01 7.24 -14.98
CA GLU A 71 0.60 5.88 -14.97
C GLU A 71 0.69 5.22 -13.58
N HIS A 72 0.55 5.98 -12.49
CA HIS A 72 0.64 5.44 -11.14
C HIS A 72 -0.63 4.73 -10.64
N TRP A 73 -1.81 4.94 -11.24
CA TRP A 73 -3.06 4.39 -10.68
C TRP A 73 -3.09 2.86 -10.59
N PRO A 74 -2.70 2.10 -11.64
CA PRO A 74 -2.63 0.65 -11.54
C PRO A 74 -1.68 0.18 -10.42
N ARG A 75 -0.55 0.86 -10.21
CA ARG A 75 0.37 0.57 -9.09
C ARG A 75 -0.28 0.83 -7.74
N VAL A 76 -1.02 1.93 -7.60
CA VAL A 76 -1.78 2.24 -6.39
C VAL A 76 -2.86 1.18 -6.14
N TRP A 77 -3.52 0.70 -7.19
CA TRP A 77 -4.53 -0.36 -7.08
C TRP A 77 -3.92 -1.71 -6.73
N GLY A 78 -2.77 -2.06 -7.30
CA GLY A 78 -1.98 -3.24 -6.91
C GLY A 78 -1.62 -3.17 -5.43
N ALA A 79 -0.97 -2.09 -4.98
CA ALA A 79 -0.67 -1.88 -3.56
C ALA A 79 -1.93 -1.94 -2.67
N ARG A 80 -3.05 -1.32 -3.08
CA ARG A 80 -4.31 -1.40 -2.33
C ARG A 80 -4.88 -2.82 -2.30
N GLY A 81 -4.76 -3.57 -3.39
CA GLY A 81 -5.17 -4.98 -3.47
C GLY A 81 -4.48 -5.82 -2.40
N LEU A 82 -3.20 -5.52 -2.11
CA LEU A 82 -2.43 -6.19 -1.06
C LEU A 82 -2.94 -5.94 0.37
N LEU A 83 -3.84 -4.98 0.58
CA LEU A 83 -4.60 -4.85 1.84
C LEU A 83 -5.62 -5.98 2.04
N TYR A 84 -6.07 -6.63 0.96
CA TYR A 84 -7.19 -7.56 0.98
C TYR A 84 -6.83 -8.97 0.45
N ALA A 85 -5.82 -9.08 -0.41
CA ALA A 85 -5.24 -10.34 -0.87
C ALA A 85 -3.76 -10.37 -0.53
N TRP A 86 -3.27 -11.38 0.20
CA TRP A 86 -1.88 -11.36 0.66
C TRP A 86 -1.22 -12.71 0.68
N THR A 87 0.04 -12.72 0.25
CA THR A 87 1.02 -13.75 0.57
C THR A 87 2.31 -13.08 1.01
N PRO A 88 3.13 -13.71 1.87
CA PRO A 88 4.44 -13.16 2.25
C PRO A 88 5.35 -12.86 1.05
N ALA A 89 5.16 -13.57 -0.08
CA ALA A 89 5.90 -13.33 -1.32
C ALA A 89 5.68 -11.92 -1.93
N ALA A 90 4.62 -11.21 -1.53
CA ALA A 90 4.36 -9.84 -1.97
C ALA A 90 5.17 -8.79 -1.19
N ALA A 91 5.81 -9.15 -0.07
CA ALA A 91 6.52 -8.19 0.78
C ALA A 91 7.64 -7.41 0.05
N PRO A 92 8.50 -8.05 -0.78
CA PRO A 92 9.53 -7.31 -1.53
C PRO A 92 8.95 -6.24 -2.46
N ALA A 93 7.80 -6.51 -3.08
CA ALA A 93 7.13 -5.53 -3.94
C ALA A 93 6.60 -4.33 -3.15
N VAL A 94 6.07 -4.57 -1.94
CA VAL A 94 5.63 -3.49 -1.03
C VAL A 94 6.81 -2.65 -0.59
N VAL A 95 7.92 -3.26 -0.17
CA VAL A 95 9.14 -2.55 0.26
C VAL A 95 9.67 -1.69 -0.88
N ARG A 96 9.80 -2.24 -2.10
CA ARG A 96 10.21 -1.47 -3.29
C ARG A 96 9.24 -0.33 -3.60
N GLY A 97 7.93 -0.53 -3.43
CA GLY A 97 6.93 0.50 -3.68
C GLY A 97 6.98 1.69 -2.70
N LEU A 98 7.65 1.55 -1.54
CA LEU A 98 7.91 2.68 -0.64
C LEU A 98 8.83 3.73 -1.25
N GLU A 99 9.58 3.39 -2.30
CA GLU A 99 10.50 4.29 -3.00
C GLU A 99 9.93 4.78 -4.35
N ASP A 100 8.65 4.49 -4.65
CA ASP A 100 8.03 4.87 -5.92
C ASP A 100 7.99 6.40 -6.10
N THR A 101 8.17 6.86 -7.35
CA THR A 101 8.11 8.27 -7.72
C THR A 101 6.76 8.92 -7.37
N SER A 102 5.67 8.16 -7.38
CA SER A 102 4.35 8.59 -6.99
C SER A 102 4.15 8.50 -5.48
N TRP A 103 3.93 9.65 -4.83
CA TRP A 103 3.62 9.70 -3.40
C TRP A 103 2.39 8.85 -3.02
N ARG A 104 1.44 8.62 -3.94
CA ARG A 104 0.27 7.77 -3.68
C ARG A 104 0.65 6.30 -3.53
N VAL A 105 1.64 5.84 -4.29
CA VAL A 105 2.17 4.48 -4.18
C VAL A 105 2.92 4.34 -2.86
N ARG A 106 3.83 5.28 -2.54
CA ARG A 106 4.54 5.31 -1.24
C ARG A 106 3.58 5.29 -0.05
N GLU A 107 2.57 6.16 -0.07
CA GLU A 107 1.53 6.21 0.98
C GLU A 107 0.79 4.86 1.11
N MET A 108 0.43 4.24 -0.01
CA MET A 108 -0.30 2.97 0.01
C MET A 108 0.59 1.83 0.51
N CYS A 109 1.83 1.73 0.04
CA CYS A 109 2.79 0.74 0.51
C CYS A 109 3.06 0.87 2.00
N ALA A 110 3.16 2.10 2.55
CA ALA A 110 3.30 2.28 4.00
C ALA A 110 2.07 1.76 4.78
N LYS A 111 0.85 1.89 4.21
CA LYS A 111 -0.36 1.31 4.82
C LYS A 111 -0.35 -0.22 4.78
N VAL A 112 0.13 -0.82 3.68
CA VAL A 112 0.27 -2.27 3.55
C VAL A 112 1.32 -2.78 4.51
N ALA A 113 2.51 -2.16 4.54
CA ALA A 113 3.61 -2.52 5.44
C ALA A 113 3.15 -2.52 6.91
N ARG A 114 2.38 -1.52 7.32
CA ARG A 114 1.77 -1.47 8.66
C ARG A 114 0.78 -2.62 8.90
N LEU A 115 -0.14 -2.86 7.97
CA LEU A 115 -1.19 -3.88 8.14
C LEU A 115 -0.61 -5.31 8.15
N ARG A 116 0.44 -5.53 7.38
CA ARG A 116 1.12 -6.82 7.23
C ARG A 116 2.33 -6.96 8.16
N GLU A 117 2.57 -5.95 9.00
CA GLU A 117 3.64 -5.92 10.02
C GLU A 117 5.03 -6.21 9.42
N LEU A 118 5.35 -5.58 8.30
CA LEU A 118 6.62 -5.79 7.58
C LEU A 118 7.78 -5.11 8.29
N GLY A 119 8.44 -5.82 9.21
CA GLY A 119 9.64 -5.36 9.91
C GLY A 119 10.78 -4.97 8.97
N GLU A 120 10.96 -5.72 7.88
CA GLU A 120 11.96 -5.44 6.82
C GLU A 120 11.75 -4.10 6.09
N ALA A 121 10.57 -3.47 6.24
CA ALA A 121 10.29 -2.15 5.68
C ALA A 121 10.72 -0.99 6.60
N ALA A 122 11.11 -1.26 7.85
CA ALA A 122 11.26 -0.23 8.87
C ALA A 122 12.29 0.85 8.51
N ASP A 123 13.45 0.46 7.97
CA ASP A 123 14.49 1.41 7.55
C ASP A 123 14.01 2.31 6.40
N VAL A 124 13.33 1.75 5.40
CA VAL A 124 12.78 2.52 4.27
C VAL A 124 11.69 3.48 4.77
N LEU A 125 10.83 3.01 5.69
CA LEU A 125 9.81 3.84 6.33
C LEU A 125 10.43 4.97 7.16
N ALA A 126 11.57 4.76 7.81
CA ALA A 126 12.32 5.81 8.52
C ALA A 126 12.70 6.96 7.58
N GLY A 127 13.18 6.64 6.38
CA GLY A 127 13.47 7.63 5.33
C GLY A 127 12.22 8.43 4.92
N LEU A 128 11.06 7.77 4.82
CA LEU A 128 9.79 8.42 4.46
C LEU A 128 9.22 9.36 5.52
N VAL A 129 9.75 9.37 6.76
CA VAL A 129 9.41 10.40 7.75
C VAL A 129 9.86 11.79 7.27
N GLY A 130 10.83 11.88 6.35
CA GLY A 130 11.24 13.14 5.71
C GLY A 130 10.54 13.47 4.38
N ASP A 131 9.55 12.68 3.96
CA ASP A 131 8.90 12.85 2.65
C ASP A 131 8.25 14.24 2.47
N GLU A 132 8.32 14.79 1.26
CA GLU A 132 7.73 16.10 0.94
C GLU A 132 6.21 16.14 1.21
N VAL A 133 5.53 15.00 1.02
CA VAL A 133 4.09 14.85 1.14
C VAL A 133 3.71 14.48 2.58
N PRO A 134 2.95 15.32 3.30
CA PRO A 134 2.54 15.05 4.68
C PRO A 134 1.82 13.72 4.90
N ARG A 135 1.05 13.29 3.90
CA ARG A 135 0.32 12.02 3.93
C ARG A 135 1.27 10.82 3.96
N VAL A 136 2.38 10.89 3.25
CA VAL A 136 3.41 9.85 3.24
C VAL A 136 4.13 9.84 4.59
N ARG A 137 4.58 11.00 5.10
CA ARG A 137 5.19 11.11 6.44
C ARG A 137 4.33 10.50 7.53
N ALA A 138 3.04 10.87 7.57
CA ALA A 138 2.11 10.35 8.56
C ALA A 138 1.84 8.84 8.38
N ALA A 139 1.84 8.31 7.15
CA ALA A 139 1.69 6.88 6.90
C ALA A 139 2.94 6.10 7.35
N ALA A 140 4.13 6.64 7.09
CA ALA A 140 5.39 6.06 7.53
C ALA A 140 5.49 5.98 9.05
N LEU A 141 5.17 7.07 9.77
CA LEU A 141 5.13 7.07 11.25
C LEU A 141 4.15 6.04 11.81
N ARG A 142 2.94 5.95 11.24
CA ARG A 142 1.97 4.92 11.65
C ARG A 142 2.46 3.50 11.40
N ALA A 143 3.28 3.28 10.37
CA ALA A 143 3.88 1.99 10.08
C ALA A 143 5.02 1.69 11.08
N LEU A 144 5.92 2.65 11.31
CA LEU A 144 7.01 2.54 12.29
C LEU A 144 6.52 2.27 13.71
N GLY A 145 5.36 2.81 14.13
CA GLY A 145 4.77 2.46 15.42
C GLY A 145 4.49 0.95 15.59
N VAL A 146 4.29 0.24 14.48
CA VAL A 146 4.00 -1.21 14.44
C VAL A 146 5.22 -2.04 14.07
N THR A 147 6.07 -1.56 13.15
CA THR A 147 7.18 -2.34 12.57
C THR A 147 8.55 -1.88 13.01
N GLY A 148 8.67 -0.66 13.54
CA GLY A 148 9.93 -0.06 13.93
C GLY A 148 10.45 -0.60 15.25
N GLU A 149 11.77 -0.56 15.39
CA GLU A 149 12.53 -0.93 16.57
C GLU A 149 13.10 0.30 17.29
N GLY A 150 13.78 0.10 18.43
CA GLY A 150 14.27 1.20 19.26
C GLY A 150 15.17 2.21 18.53
N GLU A 151 15.93 1.77 17.53
CA GLU A 151 16.78 2.63 16.69
C GLU A 151 15.99 3.62 15.83
N HIS A 152 14.70 3.38 15.59
CA HIS A 152 13.80 4.25 14.83
C HIS A 152 13.20 5.36 15.70
N ALA A 153 13.24 5.24 17.04
CA ALA A 153 12.64 6.21 17.95
C ALA A 153 13.14 7.66 17.75
N PRO A 154 14.44 7.94 17.49
CA PRO A 154 14.91 9.30 17.24
C PRO A 154 14.24 9.98 16.05
N VAL A 155 14.06 9.29 14.92
CA VAL A 155 13.41 9.87 13.74
C VAL A 155 11.91 10.11 13.98
N VAL A 156 11.24 9.19 14.69
CA VAL A 156 9.84 9.37 15.09
C VAL A 156 9.70 10.56 16.04
N ARG A 157 10.61 10.72 17.00
CA ARG A 157 10.60 11.86 17.94
C ARG A 157 10.81 13.19 17.24
N GLY A 158 11.69 13.26 16.26
CA GLY A 158 11.88 14.48 15.45
C GLY A 158 10.62 14.92 14.72
N ALA A 159 9.72 14.00 14.37
CA ALA A 159 8.45 14.32 13.71
C ALA A 159 7.37 14.89 14.64
N LEU A 160 7.61 14.97 15.96
CA LEU A 160 6.74 15.68 16.90
C LEU A 160 6.70 17.18 16.64
N ASP A 161 7.73 17.73 15.99
CA ASP A 161 7.83 19.15 15.62
C ASP A 161 7.44 19.40 14.15
N ASP A 162 6.88 18.40 13.45
CA ASP A 162 6.46 18.57 12.06
C ASP A 162 5.41 19.70 11.91
N ARG A 163 5.51 20.47 10.82
CA ARG A 163 4.59 21.57 10.51
C ARG A 163 3.12 21.13 10.43
N GLU A 164 2.87 19.89 10.03
CA GLU A 164 1.53 19.34 9.81
C GLU A 164 1.01 18.63 11.06
N ALA A 165 -0.17 19.04 11.55
CA ALA A 165 -0.76 18.48 12.77
C ALA A 165 -1.00 16.97 12.68
N SER A 166 -1.38 16.46 11.51
CA SER A 166 -1.59 15.02 11.29
C SER A 166 -0.29 14.20 11.39
N VAL A 167 0.86 14.81 11.09
CA VAL A 167 2.17 14.17 11.19
C VAL A 167 2.59 14.13 12.66
N ARG A 168 2.46 15.24 13.39
CA ARG A 168 2.71 15.28 14.84
C ARG A 168 1.88 14.25 15.61
N GLN A 169 0.59 14.15 15.31
CA GLN A 169 -0.30 13.15 15.92
C GLN A 169 0.14 11.71 15.60
N ALA A 170 0.60 11.46 14.38
CA ALA A 170 1.11 10.14 14.00
C ALA A 170 2.42 9.81 14.72
N ALA A 171 3.31 10.79 14.90
CA ALA A 171 4.57 10.64 15.62
C ALA A 171 4.35 10.31 17.10
N ASP A 172 3.49 11.08 17.78
CA ASP A 172 3.14 10.85 19.19
C ASP A 172 2.56 9.44 19.40
N LYS A 173 1.60 9.04 18.57
CA LYS A 173 1.03 7.70 18.61
C LYS A 173 2.08 6.61 18.36
N ALA A 174 2.97 6.82 17.38
CA ALA A 174 4.00 5.85 17.04
C ALA A 174 5.01 5.67 18.19
N LEU A 175 5.44 6.74 18.86
CA LEU A 175 6.29 6.64 20.06
C LEU A 175 5.60 5.89 21.18
N GLY A 176 4.33 6.21 21.45
CA GLY A 176 3.54 5.47 22.44
C GLY A 176 3.48 3.97 22.14
N GLN A 177 3.27 3.60 20.87
CA GLN A 177 3.27 2.21 20.43
C GLN A 177 4.64 1.54 20.59
N LEU A 178 5.72 2.21 20.20
CA LEU A 178 7.09 1.70 20.35
C LEU A 178 7.44 1.47 21.82
N ARG A 179 7.14 2.43 22.71
CA ARG A 179 7.37 2.31 24.15
C ARG A 179 6.70 1.07 24.73
N VAL A 180 5.41 0.87 24.38
CA VAL A 180 4.63 -0.28 24.86
C VAL A 180 5.15 -1.60 24.28
N ARG A 181 5.43 -1.66 22.97
CA ARG A 181 5.92 -2.88 22.30
C ARG A 181 7.29 -3.32 22.78
N LEU A 182 8.18 -2.35 23.03
CA LEU A 182 9.60 -2.61 23.32
C LEU A 182 9.92 -2.59 24.81
N ASP A 183 8.94 -2.25 25.66
CA ASP A 183 9.08 -2.12 27.11
C ASP A 183 10.27 -1.23 27.51
N ARG A 184 10.37 -0.06 26.87
CA ARG A 184 11.46 0.91 27.04
C ARG A 184 10.94 2.34 27.02
N ASP A 185 11.62 3.20 27.77
CA ASP A 185 11.40 4.64 27.67
C ASP A 185 12.10 5.18 26.42
N LEU A 186 11.32 5.66 25.46
CA LEU A 186 11.72 6.12 24.12
C LEU A 186 11.21 7.52 23.85
#